data_AF-A0A519VJ82-F1
#
_entry.id   AF-A0A519VJ82-F1
#
_cell.length_a   1.000
_cell.length_b   1.000
_cell.length_c   1.000
_cell.angle_alpha   90.00
_cell.angle_beta   90.00
_cell.angle_gamma   90.00
#
_symmetry.space_group_name_H-M   'P 1'
#
loop_
_entity.id
_entity.type
_entity.pdbx_description
1 polymer ?
#
loop_
_entity_poly.entity_id
_entity_poly.type
_entity_poly.pdbx_seq_one_letter_code
_entity_poly.pdbx_strand_id
1 'polypeptide(L)' 'MQYDVVVIGSGPGGYVGAIRCAQLGLKTAVIE' A
#
# COMPACT_ATOMS: atom_id res chain seq x y z
N MET A 1 9.39 -0.53 12.74
CA MET A 1 9.28 -0.38 11.27
C MET A 1 8.52 0.89 10.99
N GLN A 2 9.02 1.75 10.11
CA GLN A 2 8.29 2.92 9.62
C GLN A 2 7.83 2.63 8.20
N TYR A 3 6.57 2.93 7.91
CA TYR A 3 5.94 2.87 6.61
C TYR A 3 5.43 4.27 6.25
N ASP A 4 5.52 4.63 4.98
CA ASP A 4 5.03 5.91 4.49
C ASP A 4 3.52 5.83 4.20
N VAL A 5 3.04 4.63 3.81
CA VAL A 5 1.63 4.35 3.53
C VAL A 5 1.26 2.99 4.12
N VAL A 6 0.10 2.92 4.76
CA VAL A 6 -0.52 1.66 5.20
C VAL A 6 -1.90 1.56 4.56
N VAL A 7 -2.12 0.53 3.75
CA VAL A 7 -3.41 0.23 3.11
C VAL A 7 -4.11 -0.87 3.91
N ILE A 8 -5.39 -0.66 4.20
CA ILE A 8 -6.23 -1.61 4.95
C ILE A 8 -7.26 -2.19 3.98
N GLY A 9 -7.21 -3.51 3.79
CA GLY A 9 -7.95 -4.30 2.81
C GLY A 9 -7.19 -4.46 1.48
N SER A 10 -7.14 -5.69 0.94
CA SER A 10 -6.44 -6.00 -0.33
C SER A 10 -7.36 -6.21 -1.53
N GLY A 11 -8.63 -5.80 -1.42
CA GLY A 11 -9.57 -5.78 -2.55
C GLY A 11 -9.07 -4.94 -3.75
N PRO A 12 -9.80 -4.93 -4.87
CA PRO A 12 -9.33 -4.33 -6.13
C PRO A 12 -8.84 -2.88 -6.02
N GLY A 13 -9.45 -2.07 -5.14
CA GLY A 13 -8.97 -0.71 -4.87
C GLY A 13 -7.73 -0.66 -3.97
N GLY A 14 -7.65 -1.55 -2.97
CA GLY A 14 -6.58 -1.59 -1.97
C GLY A 14 -5.25 -2.03 -2.58
N TYR A 15 -5.22 -3.16 -3.30
CA TYR A 15 -3.96 -3.64 -3.90
C TYR A 15 -3.47 -2.71 -5.03
N VAL A 16 -4.37 -2.14 -5.85
CA VAL A 16 -4.01 -1.18 -6.91
C VAL A 16 -3.41 0.09 -6.30
N GLY A 17 -4.03 0.63 -5.24
CA GLY A 17 -3.51 1.77 -4.49
C GLY A 17 -2.13 1.48 -3.89
N ALA A 18 -1.97 0.31 -3.26
CA ALA A 18 -0.71 -0.10 -2.66
C ALA A 18 0.42 -0.24 -3.69
N ILE A 19 0.15 -0.84 -4.86
CA ILE A 19 1.10 -0.94 -5.96
C ILE A 19 1.51 0.46 -6.44
N ARG A 20 0.55 1.38 -6.57
CA ARG A 20 0.87 2.73 -7.04
C ARG A 20 1.74 3.49 -6.05
N CYS A 21 1.47 3.35 -4.74
CA CYS A 21 2.31 3.90 -3.69
C CYS A 21 3.74 3.33 -3.73
N ALA A 22 3.88 2.00 -3.92
CA ALA A 22 5.19 1.37 -4.07
C ALA A 22 5.96 1.85 -5.31
N GLN A 23 5.27 2.04 -6.45
CA GLN A 23 5.87 2.59 -7.68
C GLN A 23 6.36 4.04 -7.53
N LEU A 24 5.74 4.80 -6.62
CA LEU A 24 6.18 6.16 -6.26
C LEU A 24 7.34 6.16 -5.26
N GLY A 25 7.87 4.98 -4.91
CA GLY A 25 8.98 4.82 -3.97
C GLY A 25 8.58 4.88 -2.49
N LEU A 26 7.28 4.89 -2.19
CA LEU A 26 6.78 4.91 -0.82
C LEU A 26 6.86 3.51 -0.21
N LYS A 27 7.38 3.43 1.01
CA LYS A 27 7.44 2.18 1.77
C LYS A 27 6.03 1.83 2.24
N THR A 28 5.36 0.98 1.48
CA THR A 28 3.94 0.69 1.62
C THR A 28 3.72 -0.63 2.35
N ALA A 29 2.84 -0.66 3.34
CA ALA A 29 2.32 -1.88 3.96
C ALA A 29 0.87 -2.13 3.52
N VAL A 30 0.48 -3.39 3.39
CA VAL A 30 -0.91 -3.81 3.19
C VAL A 30 -1.27 -4.74 4.36
N ILE A 31 -2.40 -4.46 5.00
CA ILE A 31 -3.01 -5.30 6.03
C ILE A 31 -4.38 -5.72 5.49
N GLU A 32 -4.71 -7.01 5.54
CA GLU A 32 -6.03 -7.54 5.16
C GLU A 32 -6.90 -7.80 6.39
#